data_AF-A0A642V933-F1
#
_entry.id   AF-A0A642V933-F1
#
_cell.length_a   1.000
_cell.length_b   1.000
_cell.length_c   1.000
_cell.angle_alpha   90.00
_cell.angle_beta   90.00
_cell.angle_gamma   90.00
#
_symmetry.space_group_name_H-M   'P 1'
#
loop_
_entity.id
_entity.type
_entity.pdbx_description
1 polymer ?
#
loop_
_entity_poly.entity_id
_entity_poly.type
_entity_poly.pdbx_seq_one_letter_code
_entity_poly.pdbx_strand_id
1 'polypeptide(L)'
;MALIRELVICSPLLVIGFGLLYYFGREQPRQQREPAVAEQVEALLEGEEDVVFDEEDFDEGEEEDVDDEEEVHAGMNGHQQQPEAAAGPSRRRQKVVGAKKSKSLARRDQIRAYNEFVRQRAQEEKEAQRLFEEQHKEQIESEKRERERRHAEATAKIQSRKGKERQQYQQEKQLHDSTRKKLVDEIEKTGKTRLESDLDLEIAQTLDKGYVVQQGSWLVKPSNDDLVQLAGHIGSKGRLSFEELSDYLKDM
;
A
#
# COMPACT_ATOMS: atom_id res chain seq x y z
N MET A 1 -45.62 -19.46 11.54
CA MET A 1 -45.11 -18.13 11.97
C MET A 1 -44.63 -18.11 13.43
N ALA A 2 -45.30 -18.76 14.39
CA ALA A 2 -44.86 -18.74 15.79
C ALA A 2 -43.54 -19.49 16.05
N LEU A 3 -43.33 -20.64 15.41
CA LEU A 3 -42.13 -21.48 15.58
C LEU A 3 -40.83 -20.82 15.07
N ILE A 4 -40.91 -19.93 14.07
CA ILE A 4 -39.72 -19.24 13.53
C ILE A 4 -39.25 -18.15 14.49
N ARG A 5 -40.18 -17.49 15.20
CA ARG A 5 -39.83 -16.49 16.22
C ARG A 5 -39.10 -17.11 17.41
N GLU A 6 -39.53 -18.28 17.87
CA GLU A 6 -38.86 -18.96 18.99
C GLU A 6 -37.49 -19.52 18.61
N LEU A 7 -37.31 -19.99 17.37
CA LEU A 7 -35.99 -20.45 16.88
C LEU A 7 -34.96 -19.32 16.80
N VAL A 8 -35.39 -18.10 16.45
CA VAL A 8 -34.50 -16.92 16.36
C VAL A 8 -34.16 -16.37 17.75
N ILE A 9 -35.06 -16.49 18.72
CA ILE A 9 -34.83 -15.97 20.09
C ILE A 9 -33.97 -16.92 20.94
N CYS A 10 -34.05 -18.24 20.74
CA CYS A 10 -33.31 -19.21 21.55
C CYS A 10 -31.89 -19.54 21.05
N SER A 11 -31.43 -18.97 19.93
CA SER A 11 -30.09 -19.21 19.42
C SER A 11 -29.24 -17.93 19.48
N PRO A 12 -28.51 -17.68 20.57
CA PRO A 12 -27.60 -16.53 20.67
C PRO A 12 -26.53 -16.55 19.56
N LEU A 13 -26.17 -17.73 19.04
CA LEU A 13 -25.27 -17.89 17.89
C LEU A 13 -25.85 -17.30 16.60
N LEU A 14 -27.17 -17.41 16.37
CA LEU A 14 -27.81 -16.79 15.20
C LEU A 14 -27.83 -15.26 15.31
N VAL A 15 -28.02 -14.71 16.51
CA VAL A 15 -27.97 -13.26 16.73
C VAL A 15 -26.57 -12.71 16.47
N ILE A 16 -25.54 -13.42 16.93
CA ILE A 16 -24.13 -13.06 16.67
C ILE A 16 -23.81 -13.19 15.17
N GLY A 17 -24.23 -14.29 14.53
CA GLY A 17 -24.03 -14.50 13.09
C GLY A 17 -24.71 -13.43 12.23
N PHE A 18 -25.93 -13.02 12.59
CA PHE A 18 -26.65 -11.95 11.90
C PHE A 18 -26.01 -10.58 12.16
N GLY A 19 -25.46 -10.35 13.36
CA GLY A 19 -24.68 -9.15 13.68
C GLY A 19 -23.41 -9.04 12.85
N LEU A 20 -22.67 -10.14 12.67
CA LEU A 20 -21.49 -10.19 11.82
C LEU A 20 -21.82 -9.97 10.34
N LEU A 21 -22.86 -10.64 9.82
CA LEU A 21 -23.33 -10.43 8.44
C LEU A 21 -23.81 -9.00 8.21
N TYR A 22 -24.48 -8.39 9.18
CA TYR A 22 -24.90 -6.99 9.10
C TYR A 22 -23.71 -6.03 9.13
N TYR A 23 -22.68 -6.33 9.93
CA TYR A 23 -21.46 -5.51 10.00
C TYR A 23 -20.65 -5.60 8.70
N PHE A 24 -20.37 -6.81 8.22
CA PHE A 24 -19.64 -7.04 6.97
C PHE A 24 -20.42 -6.61 5.72
N GLY A 25 -21.74 -6.77 5.71
CA GLY A 25 -22.60 -6.32 4.62
C GLY A 25 -22.72 -4.79 4.51
N ARG A 26 -22.32 -4.04 5.55
CA ARG A 26 -22.34 -2.57 5.56
C ARG A 26 -21.04 -1.97 5.02
N GLU A 27 -19.96 -2.74 4.98
CA GLU A 27 -18.65 -2.32 4.45
C GLU A 27 -18.43 -2.66 2.98
N GLN A 28 -19.34 -3.39 2.33
CA GLN A 28 -19.35 -3.38 0.87
C GLN A 28 -19.91 -2.04 0.41
N PRO A 29 -19.09 -1.13 -0.17
CA PRO A 29 -19.65 -0.01 -0.89
C PRO A 29 -20.60 -0.58 -1.92
N ARG A 30 -21.82 -0.03 -1.98
CA ARG A 30 -22.72 -0.19 -3.12
C ARG A 30 -21.95 0.22 -4.37
N GLN A 31 -21.26 -0.73 -5.00
CA GLN A 31 -21.03 -0.68 -6.43
C GLN A 31 -22.43 -0.70 -7.03
N GLN A 32 -22.86 0.48 -7.44
CA GLN A 32 -24.06 0.73 -8.20
C GLN A 32 -24.07 -0.23 -9.38
N ARG A 33 -24.86 -1.30 -9.26
CA ARG A 33 -25.29 -2.08 -10.39
C ARG A 33 -26.45 -1.31 -11.02
N GLU A 34 -26.11 -0.30 -11.81
CA GLU A 34 -27.05 0.25 -12.79
C GLU A 34 -27.16 -0.73 -13.97
N PRO A 35 -28.36 -0.96 -14.51
CA PRO A 35 -28.54 -1.75 -15.73
C PRO A 35 -28.23 -0.88 -16.95
N ALA A 36 -26.97 -0.85 -17.39
CA ALA A 36 -26.59 -0.27 -18.68
C ALA A 36 -26.68 -1.35 -19.77
N VAL A 37 -27.89 -1.55 -20.30
CA VAL A 37 -28.07 -2.09 -21.65
C VAL A 37 -28.46 -0.90 -22.53
N ALA A 38 -27.67 -0.69 -23.59
CA ALA A 38 -27.83 0.28 -24.69
C ALA A 38 -27.13 1.65 -24.55
N GLU A 39 -25.80 1.64 -24.64
CA GLU A 39 -24.93 2.63 -25.33
C GLU A 39 -23.47 2.19 -25.11
N GLN A 40 -23.00 1.08 -25.68
CA GLN A 40 -22.40 1.01 -27.00
C GLN A 40 -21.40 2.15 -27.34
N VAL A 41 -20.12 1.87 -27.03
CA VAL A 41 -18.94 1.92 -27.92
C VAL A 41 -17.88 3.03 -27.74
N GLU A 42 -18.10 4.15 -27.04
CA GLU A 42 -17.16 5.29 -27.16
C GLU A 42 -16.29 5.65 -25.93
N ALA A 43 -16.02 4.71 -25.02
CA ALA A 43 -15.21 5.02 -23.81
C ALA A 43 -14.20 3.93 -23.40
N LEU A 44 -13.85 3.00 -24.29
CA LEU A 44 -12.94 1.88 -23.99
C LEU A 44 -11.50 2.15 -24.45
N LEU A 45 -11.02 3.40 -24.36
CA LEU A 45 -9.71 3.80 -24.89
C LEU A 45 -8.87 4.75 -24.02
N GLU A 46 -9.20 4.95 -22.74
CA GLU A 46 -8.30 5.67 -21.82
C GLU A 46 -8.25 5.00 -20.45
N GLY A 47 -7.19 4.22 -20.25
CA GLY A 47 -6.91 3.51 -19.01
C GLY A 47 -5.75 2.55 -19.16
N GLU A 48 -4.58 3.06 -19.57
CA GLU A 48 -3.30 2.40 -19.31
C GLU A 48 -3.15 2.29 -17.78
N GLU A 49 -3.52 1.15 -17.23
CA GLU A 49 -3.05 0.70 -15.93
C GLU A 49 -1.61 0.21 -16.11
N ASP A 50 -0.67 0.81 -15.38
CA ASP A 50 0.65 0.26 -15.09
C ASP A 50 0.46 -1.12 -14.42
N VAL A 51 0.41 -2.17 -15.24
CA VAL A 51 0.58 -3.54 -14.78
C VAL A 51 2.06 -3.70 -14.45
N VAL A 52 2.39 -3.55 -13.18
CA VAL A 52 3.64 -4.06 -12.62
C VAL A 52 3.63 -5.57 -12.82
N PHE A 53 4.35 -6.02 -13.85
CA PHE A 53 4.59 -7.44 -14.11
C PHE A 53 5.49 -7.95 -12.99
N ASP A 54 4.92 -8.72 -12.06
CA ASP A 54 5.68 -9.46 -11.06
C ASP A 54 6.40 -10.60 -11.82
N GLU A 55 7.72 -10.50 -11.90
CA GLU A 55 8.59 -11.33 -12.75
C GLU A 55 9.01 -12.62 -12.02
N GLU A 56 8.11 -13.21 -11.22
CA GLU A 56 8.37 -14.42 -10.43
C GLU A 56 7.16 -15.36 -10.46
N ASP A 57 6.85 -15.96 -11.62
CA ASP A 57 6.16 -17.27 -11.72
C ASP A 57 6.01 -17.73 -13.19
N PHE A 58 7.10 -17.69 -13.98
CA PHE A 58 7.13 -18.44 -15.24
C PHE A 58 7.76 -19.81 -14.98
N ASP A 59 6.87 -20.72 -14.60
CA ASP A 59 7.13 -22.14 -14.37
C ASP A 59 7.83 -22.78 -15.58
N GLU A 60 8.80 -23.61 -15.23
CA GLU A 60 9.85 -24.21 -16.03
C GLU A 60 9.26 -25.27 -16.95
N GLY A 61 8.81 -24.84 -18.14
CA GLY A 61 8.34 -25.73 -19.19
C GLY A 61 9.49 -26.47 -19.87
N GLU A 62 9.81 -27.66 -19.34
CA GLU A 62 10.43 -28.82 -19.99
C GLU A 62 11.09 -28.57 -21.35
N GLU A 63 12.41 -28.42 -21.34
CA GLU A 63 13.25 -28.59 -22.53
C GLU A 63 13.16 -30.06 -22.98
N GLU A 64 12.36 -30.32 -24.01
CA GLU A 64 12.32 -31.59 -24.71
C GLU A 64 13.64 -31.72 -25.51
N ASP A 65 14.59 -32.48 -24.97
CA ASP A 65 15.82 -32.92 -25.62
C ASP A 65 15.49 -33.62 -26.96
N VAL A 66 15.62 -32.88 -28.06
CA VAL A 66 15.71 -33.48 -29.40
C VAL A 66 17.18 -33.63 -29.73
N ASP A 67 17.70 -34.81 -29.37
CA ASP A 67 18.90 -35.42 -29.93
C ASP A 67 18.89 -35.30 -31.46
N ASP A 68 19.81 -34.51 -32.02
CA ASP A 68 20.22 -34.64 -33.42
C ASP A 68 21.74 -34.44 -33.46
N GLU A 69 22.44 -35.54 -33.17
CA GLU A 69 23.86 -35.70 -33.46
C GLU A 69 24.09 -35.54 -34.98
N GLU A 70 24.89 -34.55 -35.39
CA GLU A 70 25.78 -34.74 -36.53
C GLU A 70 27.04 -33.88 -36.40
N GLU A 71 28.05 -34.53 -35.84
CA GLU A 71 29.47 -34.25 -35.86
C GLU A 71 30.00 -34.09 -37.30
N VAL A 72 30.61 -32.96 -37.67
CA VAL A 72 31.80 -33.01 -38.56
C VAL A 72 32.77 -31.84 -38.39
N HIS A 73 34.00 -32.26 -38.15
CA HIS A 73 35.27 -31.55 -38.01
C HIS A 73 35.70 -30.56 -39.11
N ALA A 74 36.48 -29.58 -38.63
CA ALA A 74 37.78 -29.11 -39.15
C ALA A 74 37.87 -28.30 -40.46
N GLY A 75 38.79 -27.33 -40.42
CA GLY A 75 39.64 -27.05 -41.59
C GLY A 75 39.98 -25.59 -41.82
N MET A 76 41.17 -25.19 -41.36
CA MET A 76 41.93 -24.03 -41.84
C MET A 76 42.13 -24.07 -43.37
N ASN A 77 42.10 -22.89 -44.01
CA ASN A 77 42.86 -22.47 -45.21
C ASN A 77 42.36 -21.05 -45.55
N GLY A 78 43.12 -19.97 -45.62
CA GLY A 78 44.50 -19.80 -46.07
C GLY A 78 44.55 -19.69 -47.59
N HIS A 79 44.29 -18.51 -48.20
CA HIS A 79 45.04 -17.97 -49.35
C HIS A 79 44.43 -16.69 -49.98
N GLN A 80 45.34 -15.71 -50.17
CA GLN A 80 45.54 -14.83 -51.33
C GLN A 80 44.56 -13.72 -51.68
N GLN A 81 45.05 -12.50 -51.45
CA GLN A 81 44.81 -11.30 -52.26
C GLN A 81 45.26 -11.53 -53.72
N GLN A 82 44.41 -11.22 -54.70
CA GLN A 82 44.79 -10.77 -56.05
C GLN A 82 43.70 -9.84 -56.64
N PRO A 83 44.05 -9.00 -57.63
CA PRO A 83 43.53 -7.64 -57.74
C PRO A 83 42.29 -7.49 -58.64
N GLU A 84 41.75 -6.27 -58.58
CA GLU A 84 40.62 -5.70 -59.31
C GLU A 84 40.53 -6.13 -60.78
N ALA A 85 39.56 -6.99 -61.09
CA ALA A 85 39.00 -7.13 -62.42
C ALA A 85 37.54 -6.66 -62.36
N ALA A 86 37.18 -5.71 -63.22
CA ALA A 86 35.83 -5.19 -63.38
C ALA A 86 34.84 -6.33 -63.69
N ALA A 87 34.19 -6.84 -62.64
CA ALA A 87 33.17 -7.87 -62.74
C ALA A 87 31.88 -7.23 -63.26
N GLY A 88 31.65 -7.32 -64.57
CA GLY A 88 30.30 -7.17 -65.13
C GLY A 88 29.30 -8.07 -64.38
N PRO A 89 27.99 -7.78 -64.42
CA PRO A 89 26.99 -8.43 -63.57
C PRO A 89 27.14 -9.94 -63.63
N SER A 90 27.75 -10.51 -62.59
CA SER A 90 27.99 -11.94 -62.46
C SER A 90 26.62 -12.59 -62.48
N ARG A 91 26.25 -13.17 -63.63
CA ARG A 91 25.04 -13.96 -63.79
C ARG A 91 25.13 -15.11 -62.81
N ARG A 92 24.59 -14.91 -61.60
CA ARG A 92 24.49 -15.93 -60.57
C ARG A 92 23.66 -17.05 -61.21
N ARG A 93 24.33 -18.10 -61.69
CA ARG A 93 23.68 -19.27 -62.24
C ARG A 93 22.70 -19.76 -61.16
N GLN A 94 21.42 -19.80 -61.48
CA GLN A 94 20.39 -20.27 -60.58
C GLN A 94 20.71 -21.74 -60.27
N LYS A 95 21.35 -21.99 -59.12
CA LYS A 95 21.60 -23.35 -58.66
C LYS A 95 20.24 -23.94 -58.33
N VAL A 96 19.84 -24.97 -59.07
CA VAL A 96 18.65 -25.75 -58.76
C VAL A 96 18.86 -26.35 -57.37
N VAL A 97 18.21 -25.76 -56.37
CA VAL A 97 18.23 -26.27 -55.00
C VAL A 97 17.26 -27.43 -54.89
N GLY A 98 17.66 -28.50 -54.20
CA GLY A 98 16.77 -29.63 -53.94
C GLY A 98 15.53 -29.22 -53.15
N ALA A 99 14.47 -30.02 -53.23
CA ALA A 99 13.15 -29.71 -52.68
C ALA A 99 13.14 -29.38 -51.17
N LYS A 100 14.02 -29.99 -50.37
CA LYS A 100 14.16 -29.65 -48.94
C LYS A 100 14.74 -28.25 -48.73
N LYS A 101 15.77 -27.89 -49.51
CA LYS A 101 16.46 -26.60 -49.42
C LYS A 101 15.62 -25.46 -49.98
N SER A 102 14.82 -25.69 -51.02
CA SER A 102 13.87 -24.68 -51.51
C SER A 102 12.80 -24.34 -50.46
N LYS A 103 12.26 -25.34 -49.75
CA LYS A 103 11.29 -25.12 -48.65
C LYS A 103 11.90 -24.37 -47.47
N SER A 104 13.12 -24.72 -47.05
CA SER A 104 13.84 -24.01 -45.98
C SER A 104 14.12 -22.54 -46.35
N LEU A 105 14.57 -22.29 -47.59
CA LEU A 105 14.76 -20.93 -48.09
C LEU A 105 13.45 -20.14 -48.13
N ALA A 106 12.37 -20.74 -48.61
CA ALA A 106 11.05 -20.08 -48.62
C ALA A 106 10.57 -19.70 -47.21
N ARG A 107 10.75 -20.57 -46.20
CA ARG A 107 10.44 -20.24 -44.80
C ARG A 107 11.30 -19.10 -44.29
N ARG A 108 12.60 -19.11 -44.58
CA ARG A 108 13.52 -18.03 -44.15
C ARG A 108 13.17 -16.69 -44.81
N ASP A 109 12.77 -16.71 -46.07
CA ASP A 109 12.34 -15.52 -46.79
C ASP A 109 10.99 -15.01 -46.28
N GLN A 110 10.06 -15.90 -45.91
CA GLN A 110 8.82 -15.53 -45.21
C GLN A 110 9.08 -14.84 -43.87
N ILE A 111 10.00 -15.38 -43.06
CA ILE A 111 10.38 -14.78 -41.77
C ILE A 111 11.01 -13.40 -41.97
N ARG A 112 11.89 -13.24 -42.97
CA ARG A 112 12.48 -11.93 -43.31
C ARG A 112 11.41 -10.94 -43.73
N ALA A 113 10.49 -11.33 -44.62
CA ALA A 113 9.41 -10.49 -45.09
C ALA A 113 8.48 -10.05 -43.94
N TYR A 114 8.16 -10.95 -43.02
CA TYR A 114 7.36 -10.61 -41.84
C TYR A 114 8.11 -9.62 -40.93
N ASN A 115 9.38 -9.85 -40.63
CA ASN A 115 10.16 -8.96 -39.78
C ASN A 115 10.35 -7.56 -40.43
N GLU A 116 10.50 -7.50 -41.75
CA GLU A 116 10.54 -6.23 -42.49
C GLU A 116 9.19 -5.52 -42.42
N PHE A 117 8.09 -6.24 -42.61
CA PHE A 117 6.74 -5.69 -42.48
C PHE A 117 6.46 -5.14 -41.07
N VAL A 118 6.84 -5.87 -40.01
CA VAL A 118 6.69 -5.41 -38.62
C VAL A 118 7.50 -4.13 -38.38
N ARG A 119 8.73 -4.06 -38.91
CA ARG A 119 9.56 -2.84 -38.80
C ARG A 119 8.95 -1.66 -39.55
N GLN A 120 8.43 -1.89 -40.76
CA GLN A 120 7.75 -0.86 -41.55
C GLN A 120 6.52 -0.34 -40.81
N ARG A 121 5.68 -1.23 -40.29
CA ARG A 121 4.49 -0.85 -39.52
C ARG A 121 4.85 -0.05 -38.27
N ALA A 122 5.87 -0.47 -37.51
CA ALA A 122 6.31 0.27 -36.33
C ALA A 122 6.86 1.67 -36.69
N GLN A 123 7.49 1.83 -37.86
CA GLN A 123 7.93 3.14 -38.34
C GLN A 123 6.74 4.03 -38.72
N GLU A 124 5.77 3.48 -39.45
CA GLU A 124 4.54 4.19 -39.83
C GLU A 124 3.74 4.63 -38.61
N GLU A 125 3.56 3.77 -37.61
CA GLU A 125 2.87 4.09 -36.36
C GLU A 125 3.59 5.21 -35.61
N LYS A 126 4.92 5.16 -35.52
CA LYS A 126 5.72 6.22 -34.88
C LYS A 126 5.62 7.56 -35.62
N GLU A 127 5.61 7.56 -36.94
CA GLU A 127 5.43 8.77 -37.75
C GLU A 127 4.01 9.33 -37.62
N ALA A 128 2.99 8.47 -37.63
CA ALA A 128 1.61 8.85 -37.40
C ALA A 128 1.41 9.47 -36.01
N GLN A 129 1.99 8.87 -34.97
CA GLN A 129 1.96 9.41 -33.61
C GLN A 129 2.66 10.77 -33.53
N ARG A 130 3.83 10.92 -34.17
CA ARG A 130 4.54 12.20 -34.19
C ARG A 130 3.71 13.29 -34.87
N LEU A 131 3.05 12.98 -35.99
CA LEU A 131 2.17 13.93 -36.68
C LEU A 131 0.95 14.29 -35.84
N PHE A 132 0.36 13.31 -35.13
CA PHE A 132 -0.73 13.56 -34.20
C PHE A 132 -0.29 14.50 -33.06
N GLU A 133 0.85 14.23 -32.44
CA GLU A 133 1.41 15.08 -31.39
C GLU A 133 1.75 16.47 -31.91
N GLU A 134 2.31 16.62 -33.11
CA GLU A 134 2.59 17.91 -33.72
C GLU A 134 1.30 18.71 -34.00
N GLN A 135 0.23 18.05 -34.47
CA GLN A 135 -1.06 18.67 -34.75
C GLN A 135 -1.81 19.06 -33.48
N HIS A 136 -1.71 18.26 -32.42
CA HIS A 136 -2.43 18.44 -31.16
C HIS A 136 -1.55 19.01 -30.03
N LYS A 137 -0.32 19.43 -30.34
CA LYS A 137 0.68 19.85 -29.34
C LYS A 137 0.15 20.90 -28.37
N GLU A 138 -0.49 21.94 -28.90
CA GLU A 138 -1.02 23.04 -28.09
C GLU A 138 -2.15 22.58 -27.17
N GLN A 139 -3.00 21.65 -27.63
CA GLN A 139 -4.08 21.07 -26.84
C GLN A 139 -3.51 20.21 -25.71
N ILE A 140 -2.59 19.30 -26.04
CA ILE A 140 -1.90 18.43 -25.08
C ILE A 140 -1.14 19.27 -24.03
N GLU A 141 -0.42 20.31 -24.45
CA GLU A 141 0.30 21.18 -23.51
C GLU A 141 -0.66 21.97 -22.61
N SER A 142 -1.77 22.47 -23.15
CA SER A 142 -2.75 23.22 -22.36
C SER A 142 -3.43 22.32 -21.31
N GLU A 143 -3.79 21.11 -21.69
CA GLU A 143 -4.38 20.12 -20.79
C GLU A 143 -3.37 19.69 -19.74
N LYS A 144 -2.12 19.43 -20.13
CA LYS A 144 -1.04 19.10 -19.21
C LYS A 144 -0.84 20.19 -18.16
N ARG A 145 -0.81 21.46 -18.57
CA ARG A 145 -0.70 22.60 -17.63
C ARG A 145 -1.90 22.68 -16.68
N GLU A 146 -3.10 22.42 -17.16
CA GLU A 146 -4.29 22.41 -16.32
C GLU A 146 -4.28 21.27 -15.31
N ARG A 147 -3.91 20.05 -15.75
CA ARG A 147 -3.72 18.88 -14.88
C ARG A 147 -2.66 19.15 -13.82
N GLU A 148 -1.52 19.72 -14.21
CA GLU A 148 -0.43 20.12 -13.30
C GLU A 148 -0.92 21.15 -12.27
N ARG A 149 -1.68 22.16 -12.70
CA ARG A 149 -2.26 23.16 -11.78
C ARG A 149 -3.22 22.51 -10.79
N ARG A 150 -4.15 21.67 -11.25
CA ARG A 150 -5.08 20.94 -10.37
C ARG A 150 -4.34 20.06 -9.37
N HIS A 151 -3.30 19.36 -9.82
CA HIS A 151 -2.48 18.52 -8.97
C HIS A 151 -1.67 19.35 -7.94
N ALA A 152 -1.09 20.48 -8.35
CA ALA A 152 -0.39 21.40 -7.46
C ALA A 152 -1.31 21.98 -6.39
N GLU A 153 -2.53 22.40 -6.76
CA GLU A 153 -3.53 22.90 -5.81
C GLU A 153 -3.98 21.80 -4.82
N ALA A 154 -4.22 20.57 -5.32
CA ALA A 154 -4.60 19.43 -4.49
C ALA A 154 -3.48 19.04 -3.51
N THR A 155 -2.23 18.95 -3.98
CA THR A 155 -1.08 18.61 -3.15
C THR A 155 -0.79 19.69 -2.10
N ALA A 156 -0.89 20.98 -2.45
CA ALA A 156 -0.78 22.08 -1.49
C ALA A 156 -1.88 22.03 -0.41
N LYS A 157 -3.12 21.70 -0.78
CA LYS A 157 -4.22 21.51 0.19
C LYS A 157 -3.97 20.32 1.12
N ILE A 158 -3.45 19.21 0.60
CA ILE A 158 -3.09 18.04 1.41
C ILE A 158 -1.93 18.39 2.36
N GLN A 159 -0.89 19.05 1.86
CA GLN A 159 0.27 19.45 2.67
C GLN A 159 -0.11 20.44 3.77
N SER A 160 -0.96 21.44 3.48
CA SER A 160 -1.43 22.39 4.49
C SER A 160 -2.30 21.73 5.56
N ARG A 161 -3.16 20.77 5.19
CA ARG A 161 -3.94 19.98 6.16
C ARG A 161 -3.02 19.14 7.05
N LYS A 162 -2.08 18.39 6.46
CA LYS A 162 -1.09 17.60 7.19
C LYS A 162 -0.21 18.46 8.09
N GLY A 163 0.14 19.68 7.66
CA GLY A 163 0.89 20.64 8.45
C GLY A 163 0.13 21.10 9.70
N LYS A 164 -1.16 21.46 9.55
CA LYS A 164 -2.02 21.85 10.68
C LYS A 164 -2.22 20.71 11.67
N GLU A 165 -2.49 19.50 11.18
CA GLU A 165 -2.65 18.31 12.02
C GLU A 165 -1.37 17.98 12.79
N ARG A 166 -0.20 18.07 12.14
CA ARG A 166 1.09 17.92 12.82
C ARG A 166 1.31 18.97 13.91
N GLN A 167 0.92 20.23 13.66
CA GLN A 167 1.05 21.29 14.65
C GLN A 167 0.14 21.07 15.86
N GLN A 168 -1.12 20.68 15.63
CA GLN A 168 -2.07 20.35 16.70
C GLN A 168 -1.56 19.17 17.54
N TYR A 169 -1.13 18.09 16.88
CA TYR A 169 -0.55 16.93 17.55
C TYR A 169 0.69 17.30 18.38
N GLN A 170 1.57 18.15 17.85
CA GLN A 170 2.74 18.62 18.59
C GLN A 170 2.35 19.47 19.80
N GLN A 171 1.34 20.34 19.69
CA GLN A 171 0.85 21.14 20.80
C GLN A 171 0.23 20.27 21.89
N GLU A 172 -0.64 19.33 21.51
CA GLU A 172 -1.25 18.38 22.45
C GLU A 172 -0.19 17.53 23.16
N LYS A 173 0.79 17.02 22.41
CA LYS A 173 1.91 16.27 22.99
C LYS A 173 2.73 17.11 23.95
N GLN A 174 3.02 18.37 23.61
CA GLN A 174 3.76 19.27 24.50
C GLN A 174 2.97 19.59 25.76
N LEU A 175 1.65 19.80 25.64
CA LEU A 175 0.77 20.01 26.78
C LEU A 175 0.80 18.79 27.70
N HIS A 176 0.56 17.60 27.14
CA HIS A 176 0.59 16.32 27.85
C HIS A 176 1.95 16.05 28.53
N ASP A 177 3.06 16.29 27.84
CA ASP A 177 4.40 16.13 28.42
C ASP A 177 4.67 17.16 29.52
N SER A 178 4.18 18.39 29.37
CA SER A 178 4.36 19.45 30.37
C SER A 178 3.52 19.20 31.62
N THR A 179 2.27 18.75 31.48
CA THR A 179 1.40 18.39 32.61
C THR A 179 1.92 17.15 33.31
N ARG A 180 2.39 16.14 32.56
CA ARG A 180 3.07 14.97 33.13
C ARG A 180 4.27 15.35 33.99
N LYS A 181 5.14 16.25 33.49
CA LYS A 181 6.30 16.72 34.26
C LYS A 181 5.86 17.48 35.51
N LYS A 182 4.88 18.38 35.41
CA LYS A 182 4.34 19.12 36.55
C LYS A 182 3.81 18.18 37.64
N LEU A 183 2.98 17.21 37.25
CA LEU A 183 2.42 16.23 38.19
C LEU A 183 3.53 15.42 38.87
N VAL A 184 4.52 14.93 38.12
CA VAL A 184 5.67 14.20 38.69
C VAL A 184 6.44 15.08 39.68
N ASP A 185 6.76 16.31 39.30
CA ASP A 185 7.53 17.24 40.14
C ASP A 185 6.76 17.62 41.42
N GLU A 186 5.44 17.78 41.33
CA GLU A 186 4.60 18.07 42.50
C GLU A 186 4.51 16.86 43.43
N ILE A 187 4.22 15.67 42.90
CA ILE A 187 4.19 14.43 43.69
C ILE A 187 5.54 14.18 44.38
N GLU A 188 6.65 14.43 43.71
CA GLU A 188 7.99 14.24 44.30
C GLU A 188 8.29 15.24 45.41
N LYS A 189 7.69 16.44 45.39
CA LYS A 189 7.89 17.48 46.41
C LYS A 189 6.94 17.36 47.59
N THR A 190 5.65 17.15 47.33
CA THR A 190 4.59 17.19 48.36
C THR A 190 4.09 15.81 48.74
N GLY A 191 4.37 14.77 47.96
CA GLY A 191 3.80 13.42 48.13
C GLY A 191 2.35 13.29 47.66
N LYS A 192 1.65 14.42 47.45
CA LYS A 192 0.25 14.46 46.99
C LYS A 192 -0.04 15.67 46.12
N THR A 193 -0.90 15.47 45.11
CA THR A 193 -1.36 16.50 44.19
C THR A 193 -2.86 16.33 43.93
N ARG A 194 -3.58 17.44 43.84
CA ARG A 194 -4.99 17.45 43.43
C ARG A 194 -5.09 17.47 41.91
N LEU A 195 -5.94 16.62 41.35
CA LEU A 195 -6.20 16.56 39.91
C LEU A 195 -7.39 17.46 39.61
N GLU A 196 -7.20 18.49 38.77
CA GLU A 196 -8.24 19.47 38.43
C GLU A 196 -8.78 19.26 37.01
N SER A 197 -7.96 18.76 36.10
CA SER A 197 -8.34 18.50 34.71
C SER A 197 -8.49 17.01 34.41
N ASP A 198 -9.38 16.68 33.48
CA ASP A 198 -9.50 15.32 32.92
C ASP A 198 -8.17 14.83 32.32
N LEU A 199 -7.38 15.75 31.76
CA LEU A 199 -6.04 15.44 31.24
C LEU A 199 -5.08 15.02 32.37
N ASP A 200 -5.21 15.64 33.55
CA ASP A 200 -4.38 15.29 34.70
C ASP A 200 -4.73 13.88 35.20
N LEU A 201 -6.02 13.52 35.18
CA LEU A 201 -6.51 12.19 35.51
C LEU A 201 -5.97 11.13 34.54
N GLU A 202 -6.05 11.37 33.23
CA GLU A 202 -5.54 10.44 32.21
C GLU A 202 -4.05 10.20 32.41
N ILE A 203 -3.28 11.27 32.59
CA ILE A 203 -1.83 11.18 32.83
C ILE A 203 -1.55 10.45 34.15
N ALA A 204 -2.29 10.75 35.21
CA ALA A 204 -2.13 10.13 36.52
C ALA A 204 -2.36 8.61 36.46
N GLN A 205 -3.34 8.15 35.67
CA GLN A 205 -3.62 6.72 35.49
C GLN A 205 -2.49 5.98 34.76
N THR A 206 -1.75 6.66 33.89
CA THR A 206 -0.58 6.10 33.19
C THR A 206 0.74 6.23 33.96
N LEU A 207 0.71 6.87 35.13
CA LEU A 207 1.90 7.18 35.90
C LEU A 207 2.24 6.07 36.91
N ASP A 208 3.43 5.48 36.83
CA ASP A 208 3.85 4.41 37.76
C ASP A 208 4.21 4.91 39.18
N LYS A 209 4.21 6.22 39.41
CA LYS A 209 4.79 6.85 40.62
C LYS A 209 3.76 7.16 41.72
N GLY A 210 2.48 6.85 41.56
CA GLY A 210 1.46 7.16 42.55
C GLY A 210 0.13 6.43 42.31
N TYR A 211 -0.79 6.58 43.26
CA TYR A 211 -2.12 6.01 43.21
C TYR A 211 -3.17 7.12 43.13
N VAL A 212 -4.14 6.93 42.24
CA VAL A 212 -5.28 7.83 42.11
C VAL A 212 -6.36 7.44 43.13
N VAL A 213 -6.75 8.37 44.00
CA VAL A 213 -7.71 8.15 45.10
C VAL A 213 -8.88 9.14 45.05
N GLN A 214 -9.92 8.86 45.85
CA GLN A 214 -11.14 9.67 45.97
C GLN A 214 -11.81 9.96 44.61
N GLN A 215 -12.17 8.88 43.91
CA GLN A 215 -12.87 8.92 42.61
C GLN A 215 -12.12 9.72 41.52
N GLY A 216 -10.80 9.81 41.57
CA GLY A 216 -10.02 10.53 40.56
C GLY A 216 -9.60 11.94 40.94
N SER A 217 -9.88 12.38 42.17
CA SER A 217 -9.62 13.78 42.57
C SER A 217 -8.19 14.03 43.05
N TRP A 218 -7.47 12.99 43.47
CA TRP A 218 -6.14 13.11 44.09
C TRP A 218 -5.19 12.04 43.58
N LEU A 219 -3.93 12.43 43.41
CA LEU A 219 -2.82 11.53 43.11
C LEU A 219 -1.86 11.56 44.30
N VAL A 220 -1.65 10.40 44.93
CA VAL A 220 -0.90 10.26 46.18
C VAL A 220 0.20 9.24 46.01
N LYS A 221 1.41 9.59 46.44
CA LYS A 221 2.56 8.68 46.53
C LYS A 221 2.83 8.41 48.02
N PRO A 222 2.34 7.29 48.58
CA PRO A 222 2.56 6.98 49.99
C PRO A 222 4.04 6.77 50.27
N SER A 223 4.57 7.43 51.29
CA SER A 223 5.92 7.15 51.78
C SER A 223 5.95 5.85 52.59
N ASN A 224 7.13 5.30 52.83
CA ASN A 224 7.25 4.10 53.68
C ASN A 224 6.74 4.35 55.11
N ASP A 225 6.92 5.56 55.64
CA ASP A 225 6.45 5.92 56.97
C ASP A 225 4.91 5.96 57.00
N ASP A 226 4.29 6.46 55.94
CA ASP A 226 2.84 6.48 55.77
C ASP A 226 2.26 5.07 55.69
N LEU A 227 2.95 4.16 54.99
CA LEU A 227 2.56 2.75 54.91
C LEU A 227 2.65 2.06 56.30
N VAL A 228 3.65 2.40 57.10
CA VAL A 228 3.78 1.89 58.48
C VAL A 228 2.66 2.43 59.37
N GLN A 229 2.32 3.72 59.26
CA GLN A 229 1.20 4.31 60.00
C GLN A 229 -0.15 3.70 59.60
N LEU A 230 -0.36 3.50 58.29
CA LEU A 230 -1.53 2.81 57.76
C LEU A 230 -1.63 1.38 58.31
N ALA A 231 -0.53 0.63 58.33
CA ALA A 231 -0.51 -0.72 58.88
C ALA A 231 -0.85 -0.74 60.38
N GLY A 232 -0.38 0.23 61.16
CA GLY A 232 -0.78 0.42 62.56
C GLY A 232 -2.27 0.73 62.70
N HIS A 233 -2.82 1.57 61.82
CA HIS A 233 -4.25 1.88 61.82
C HIS A 233 -5.11 0.66 61.47
N ILE A 234 -4.69 -0.15 60.49
CA ILE A 234 -5.32 -1.43 60.17
C ILE A 234 -5.22 -2.40 61.36
N GLY A 235 -4.06 -2.48 62.04
CA GLY A 235 -3.88 -3.36 63.20
C GLY A 235 -4.79 -3.03 64.38
N SER A 236 -5.07 -1.74 64.59
CA SER A 236 -5.95 -1.26 65.68
C SER A 236 -7.45 -1.43 65.38
N LYS A 237 -7.90 -1.11 64.16
CA LYS A 237 -9.31 -1.24 63.75
C LYS A 237 -9.67 -2.65 63.29
N GLY A 238 -8.69 -3.47 62.93
CA GLY A 238 -8.83 -4.82 62.38
C GLY A 238 -9.23 -4.86 60.90
N ARG A 239 -10.04 -3.91 60.42
CA ARG A 239 -10.50 -3.79 59.04
C ARG A 239 -10.66 -2.31 58.67
N LEU A 240 -10.42 -1.96 57.41
CA LEU A 240 -10.63 -0.63 56.85
C LEU A 240 -11.45 -0.77 55.57
N SER A 241 -12.48 0.07 55.41
CA SER A 241 -13.22 0.13 54.15
C SER A 241 -12.39 0.85 53.07
N PHE A 242 -12.74 0.66 51.80
CA PHE A 242 -12.06 1.37 50.71
C PHE A 242 -12.24 2.89 50.80
N GLU A 243 -13.42 3.34 51.26
CA GLU A 243 -13.71 4.77 51.48
C GLU A 243 -12.81 5.34 52.58
N GLU A 244 -12.73 4.67 53.74
CA GLU A 244 -11.87 5.09 54.84
C GLU A 244 -10.39 5.08 54.45
N LEU A 245 -9.96 4.11 53.64
CA LEU A 245 -8.60 4.07 53.10
C LEU A 245 -8.33 5.26 52.17
N SER A 246 -9.28 5.59 51.29
CA SER A 246 -9.15 6.70 50.36
C SER A 246 -9.10 8.06 51.06
N ASP A 247 -9.90 8.23 52.12
CA ASP A 247 -9.90 9.45 52.94
C ASP A 247 -8.61 9.54 53.76
N TYR A 248 -8.12 8.42 54.30
CA TYR A 248 -6.86 8.40 55.03
C TYR A 248 -5.67 8.77 54.14
N LEU A 249 -5.60 8.23 52.91
CA LEU A 249 -4.56 8.56 51.94
C LEU A 249 -4.59 10.02 51.48
N LYS A 250 -5.74 10.70 51.57
CA LYS A 250 -5.86 12.13 51.26
C LYS A 250 -5.32 13.00 52.40
N ASP A 251 -5.59 12.59 53.63
CA ASP A 251 -5.23 13.35 54.83
C ASP A 251 -3.74 13.22 55.19
N MET A 252 -3.04 12.20 54.68
CA MET A 252 -1.57 12.10 54.66
C MET A 252 -0.95 13.24 53.86
#